data_AF-A0A937RG54-F1
#
_entry.id   AF-A0A937RG54-F1
#
_cell.length_a   1.000
_cell.length_b   1.000
_cell.length_c   1.000
_cell.angle_alpha   90.00
_cell.angle_beta   90.00
_cell.angle_gamma   90.00
#
_symmetry.space_group_name_H-M   'P 1'
#
loop_
_entity.id
_entity.type
_entity.pdbx_description
1 polymer ?
#
loop_
_entity_poly.entity_id
_entity_poly.type
_entity_poly.pdbx_seq_one_letter_code
_entity_poly.pdbx_strand_id
1 'polypeptide(L)'
;MRLTGQLDETAVAQWYRAARFRPDPARRDTGGVLRRPSWQTRTRYYETLVELLTAGGGSTEGLARDALAAAAGQRRPSTLYYLVSPKSPGSLAGALYEASPRRLYERRPGERVLDLLIGETKVWSYWAHREGWRTALDDLAVTDPWLAATSLVRVLADWAVQARPLAVTAGFAPPAAAVEDLLALADAAGPVSRVGAGQGTPDDGQLAEVTALLTKVTRTALGSGGIGPGLVLGAVHQELAALITAPPPTPAEVTTEAIDLLTRLERLLPGLPAQARARMTDELAPRLRAFLAKLAGPGTAAQGDQFGPPGDGERPGRLGPEGAR
;
A
#
# COMPACT_ATOMS: atom_id res chain seq x y z
N MET A 1 -7.45 17.51 -11.75
CA MET A 1 -8.03 16.16 -11.96
C MET A 1 -8.07 15.47 -10.61
N ARG A 2 -9.16 14.81 -10.21
CA ARG A 2 -9.21 14.10 -8.91
C ARG A 2 -8.42 12.78 -9.04
N LEU A 3 -7.55 12.48 -8.07
CA LEU A 3 -6.78 11.23 -8.03
C LEU A 3 -7.68 9.99 -8.17
N THR A 4 -8.83 10.01 -7.50
CA THR A 4 -9.82 8.91 -7.52
C THR A 4 -10.42 8.63 -8.89
N GLY A 5 -10.45 9.63 -9.80
CA GLY A 5 -10.87 9.44 -11.19
C GLY A 5 -9.86 8.63 -11.99
N GLN A 6 -8.55 8.89 -11.83
CA GLN A 6 -7.49 8.10 -12.47
C GLN A 6 -7.52 6.65 -12.00
N LEU A 7 -7.79 6.41 -10.72
CA LEU A 7 -7.93 5.06 -10.17
C LEU A 7 -9.13 4.31 -10.78
N ASP A 8 -10.21 4.99 -11.15
CA ASP A 8 -11.35 4.37 -11.86
C ASP A 8 -11.01 3.95 -13.28
N GLU A 9 -10.07 4.63 -13.91
CA GLU A 9 -9.67 4.39 -15.29
C GLU A 9 -8.71 3.21 -15.46
N THR A 10 -8.19 2.64 -14.36
CA THR A 10 -7.32 1.44 -14.37
C THR A 10 -8.00 0.22 -15.02
N ALA A 11 -7.21 -0.64 -15.66
CA ALA A 11 -7.73 -1.78 -16.41
C ALA A 11 -8.49 -2.77 -15.51
N VAL A 12 -7.96 -3.03 -14.31
CA VAL A 12 -8.60 -3.87 -13.31
C VAL A 12 -9.91 -3.26 -12.84
N ALA A 13 -10.00 -1.94 -12.67
CA ALA A 13 -11.24 -1.30 -12.26
C ALA A 13 -12.32 -1.33 -13.35
N GLN A 14 -11.93 -1.14 -14.61
CA GLN A 14 -12.82 -1.32 -15.75
C GLN A 14 -13.27 -2.78 -15.88
N TRP A 15 -12.34 -3.73 -15.78
CA TRP A 15 -12.62 -5.16 -15.81
C TRP A 15 -13.60 -5.56 -14.71
N TYR A 16 -13.37 -5.15 -13.46
CA TYR A 16 -14.21 -5.54 -12.34
C TYR A 16 -15.66 -5.06 -12.54
N ARG A 17 -15.84 -3.82 -12.99
CA ARG A 17 -17.15 -3.26 -13.34
C ARG A 17 -17.81 -4.03 -14.49
N ALA A 18 -17.08 -4.31 -15.57
CA ALA A 18 -17.59 -5.01 -16.74
C ALA A 18 -17.88 -6.51 -16.48
N ALA A 19 -17.12 -7.15 -15.59
CA ALA A 19 -17.30 -8.54 -15.19
C ALA A 19 -18.54 -8.68 -14.29
N ARG A 20 -18.78 -7.72 -13.39
CA ARG A 20 -19.91 -7.72 -12.47
C ARG A 20 -21.21 -7.26 -13.12
N PHE A 21 -21.14 -6.26 -14.00
CA PHE A 21 -22.29 -5.58 -14.56
C PHE A 21 -22.33 -5.60 -16.09
N ARG A 22 -23.53 -5.47 -16.65
CA ARG A 22 -23.77 -5.19 -18.06
C ARG A 22 -24.76 -4.04 -18.19
N PRO A 23 -24.72 -3.24 -19.27
CA PRO A 23 -25.76 -2.25 -19.54
C PRO A 23 -27.14 -2.92 -19.58
N ASP A 24 -28.12 -2.29 -18.95
CA ASP A 24 -29.51 -2.70 -19.03
C ASP A 24 -30.13 -2.15 -20.32
N PRO A 25 -30.44 -3.00 -21.33
CA PRO A 25 -31.03 -2.51 -22.57
C PRO A 25 -32.40 -1.86 -22.36
N ALA A 26 -33.10 -2.16 -21.27
CA ALA A 26 -34.39 -1.55 -20.93
C ALA A 26 -34.24 -0.16 -20.29
N ARG A 27 -33.02 0.26 -19.92
CA ARG A 27 -32.75 1.51 -19.21
C ARG A 27 -31.60 2.30 -19.85
N ARG A 28 -31.49 2.28 -21.18
CA ARG A 28 -30.42 2.98 -21.91
C ARG A 28 -30.36 4.46 -21.55
N ASP A 29 -31.51 5.13 -21.45
CA ASP A 29 -31.59 6.57 -21.23
C ASP A 29 -31.24 6.99 -19.79
N THR A 30 -31.29 6.06 -18.84
CA THR A 30 -31.01 6.31 -17.41
C THR A 30 -29.71 5.66 -16.93
N GLY A 31 -28.98 4.97 -17.81
CA GLY A 31 -27.72 4.30 -17.47
C GLY A 31 -27.89 3.09 -16.54
N GLY A 32 -29.02 2.38 -16.59
CA GLY A 32 -29.26 1.21 -15.75
C GLY A 32 -28.24 0.09 -16.00
N VAL A 33 -27.91 -0.67 -14.94
CA VAL A 33 -26.99 -1.82 -15.01
C VAL A 33 -27.61 -3.10 -14.44
N LEU A 34 -27.35 -4.23 -15.09
CA LEU A 34 -27.76 -5.57 -14.63
C LEU A 34 -26.54 -6.38 -14.19
N ARG A 35 -26.68 -7.19 -13.14
CA ARG A 35 -25.64 -8.14 -12.72
C ARG A 35 -25.50 -9.26 -13.75
N ARG A 36 -24.27 -9.58 -14.17
CA ARG A 36 -24.02 -10.68 -15.12
C ARG A 36 -24.21 -12.04 -14.44
N PRO A 37 -24.89 -13.01 -15.06
CA PRO A 37 -24.99 -14.37 -14.52
C PRO A 37 -23.63 -15.04 -14.32
N SER A 38 -22.68 -14.82 -15.24
CA SER A 38 -21.32 -15.35 -15.16
C SER A 38 -20.54 -14.85 -13.94
N TRP A 39 -20.91 -13.69 -13.38
CA TRP A 39 -20.31 -13.18 -12.15
C TRP A 39 -20.60 -14.08 -10.95
N GLN A 40 -21.82 -14.63 -10.84
CA GLN A 40 -22.15 -15.55 -9.75
C GLN A 40 -21.30 -16.82 -9.81
N THR A 41 -21.09 -17.36 -11.02
CA THR A 41 -20.21 -18.51 -11.22
C THR A 41 -18.76 -18.20 -10.85
N ARG A 42 -18.24 -17.01 -11.23
CA ARG A 42 -16.90 -16.57 -10.84
C ARG A 42 -16.76 -16.48 -9.32
N THR A 43 -17.70 -15.80 -8.65
CA THR A 43 -17.69 -15.65 -7.20
C THR A 43 -17.71 -17.01 -6.49
N ARG A 44 -18.49 -17.98 -6.96
CA ARG A 44 -18.45 -19.35 -6.39
C ARG A 44 -17.08 -19.99 -6.51
N TYR A 45 -16.40 -19.86 -7.64
CA TYR A 45 -15.02 -20.36 -7.78
C TYR A 45 -14.04 -19.63 -6.85
N TYR A 46 -14.18 -18.31 -6.67
CA TYR A 46 -13.34 -17.52 -5.77
C TYR A 46 -13.54 -17.94 -4.30
N GLU A 47 -14.78 -18.05 -3.85
CA GLU A 47 -15.16 -18.51 -2.51
C GLU A 47 -14.62 -19.92 -2.25
N THR A 48 -14.88 -20.85 -3.18
CA THR A 48 -14.39 -22.24 -3.08
C THR A 48 -12.86 -22.29 -3.02
N LEU A 49 -12.17 -21.47 -3.83
CA LEU A 49 -10.71 -21.40 -3.80
C LEU A 49 -10.21 -20.89 -2.43
N VAL A 50 -10.82 -19.85 -1.88
CA VAL A 50 -10.47 -19.32 -0.55
C VAL A 50 -10.67 -20.37 0.54
N GLU A 51 -11.78 -21.11 0.51
CA GLU A 51 -12.06 -22.21 1.45
C GLU A 51 -10.99 -23.31 1.37
N LEU A 52 -10.66 -23.76 0.15
CA LEU A 52 -9.66 -24.80 -0.07
C LEU A 52 -8.24 -24.35 0.33
N LEU A 53 -7.88 -23.10 0.03
CA LEU A 53 -6.61 -22.52 0.48
C LEU A 53 -6.57 -22.39 2.01
N THR A 54 -7.69 -22.02 2.64
CA THR A 54 -7.77 -21.93 4.10
C THR A 54 -7.55 -23.30 4.74
N ALA A 55 -8.21 -24.34 4.21
CA ALA A 55 -8.02 -25.72 4.67
C ALA A 55 -6.59 -26.24 4.42
N GLY A 56 -5.96 -25.83 3.31
CA GLY A 56 -4.61 -26.22 2.91
C GLY A 56 -3.48 -25.30 3.41
N GLY A 57 -3.75 -24.38 4.33
CA GLY A 57 -2.72 -23.46 4.86
C GLY A 57 -2.09 -22.52 3.81
N GLY A 58 -2.82 -22.19 2.75
CA GLY A 58 -2.37 -21.35 1.63
C GLY A 58 -1.61 -22.11 0.53
N SER A 59 -1.44 -23.42 0.66
CA SER A 59 -0.81 -24.26 -0.37
C SER A 59 -1.75 -24.54 -1.53
N THR A 60 -1.20 -24.52 -2.74
CA THR A 60 -1.89 -24.98 -3.97
C THR A 60 -1.45 -26.39 -4.38
N GLU A 61 -0.54 -26.99 -3.62
CA GLU A 61 -0.04 -28.33 -3.90
C GLU A 61 -1.17 -29.35 -3.76
N GLY A 62 -1.32 -30.22 -4.76
CA GLY A 62 -2.41 -31.20 -4.79
C GLY A 62 -3.80 -30.65 -5.13
N LEU A 63 -3.97 -29.34 -5.31
CA LEU A 63 -5.27 -28.75 -5.67
C LEU A 63 -5.64 -29.10 -7.12
N ALA A 64 -6.41 -30.17 -7.29
CA ALA A 64 -6.90 -30.62 -8.58
C ALA A 64 -8.01 -29.71 -9.12
N ARG A 65 -7.93 -29.35 -10.40
CA ARG A 65 -8.94 -28.52 -11.10
C ARG A 65 -10.34 -29.13 -11.03
N ASP A 66 -10.44 -30.44 -11.16
CA ASP A 66 -11.72 -31.14 -11.18
C ASP A 66 -12.37 -31.14 -9.80
N ALA A 67 -11.56 -31.25 -8.73
CA ALA A 67 -12.02 -31.13 -7.36
C ALA A 67 -12.51 -29.70 -7.07
N LEU A 68 -11.77 -28.68 -7.52
CA LEU A 68 -12.19 -27.28 -7.39
C LEU A 68 -13.51 -27.01 -8.15
N ALA A 69 -13.64 -27.51 -9.38
CA ALA A 69 -14.87 -27.35 -10.16
C ALA A 69 -16.06 -28.06 -9.52
N ALA A 70 -15.87 -29.28 -9.03
CA ALA A 70 -16.89 -30.02 -8.31
C ALA A 70 -17.33 -29.31 -7.02
N ALA A 71 -16.38 -28.81 -6.22
CA ALA A 71 -16.64 -28.06 -5.01
C ALA A 71 -17.38 -26.73 -5.29
N ALA A 72 -17.06 -26.06 -6.41
CA ALA A 72 -17.79 -24.88 -6.89
C ALA A 72 -19.17 -25.19 -7.52
N GLY A 73 -19.63 -26.44 -7.43
CA GLY A 73 -20.92 -26.90 -7.95
C GLY A 73 -20.98 -26.96 -9.49
N GLN A 74 -19.84 -27.06 -10.17
CA GLN A 74 -19.77 -27.13 -11.63
C GLN A 74 -19.58 -28.58 -12.09
N ARG A 75 -20.44 -28.99 -13.04
CA ARG A 75 -20.38 -30.34 -13.64
C ARG A 75 -19.17 -30.54 -14.57
N ARG A 76 -18.64 -29.46 -15.12
CA ARG A 76 -17.58 -29.50 -16.15
C ARG A 76 -16.39 -28.64 -15.71
N PRO A 77 -15.20 -29.24 -15.53
CA PRO A 77 -13.97 -28.49 -15.22
C PRO A 77 -13.59 -27.46 -16.29
N SER A 78 -14.02 -27.68 -17.54
CA SER A 78 -13.79 -26.75 -18.66
C SER A 78 -14.42 -25.37 -18.45
N THR A 79 -15.44 -25.24 -17.61
CA THR A 79 -16.01 -23.94 -17.23
C THR A 79 -14.95 -23.01 -16.66
N LEU A 80 -13.99 -23.53 -15.88
CA LEU A 80 -12.93 -22.71 -15.30
C LEU A 80 -12.08 -22.03 -16.38
N TYR A 81 -11.71 -22.75 -17.44
CA TYR A 81 -10.97 -22.18 -18.58
C TYR A 81 -11.74 -21.06 -19.27
N TYR A 82 -13.05 -21.25 -19.43
CA TYR A 82 -13.91 -20.22 -20.02
C TYR A 82 -13.97 -18.95 -19.16
N LEU A 83 -13.71 -19.01 -17.85
CA LEU A 83 -13.75 -17.84 -16.99
C LEU A 83 -12.43 -17.05 -16.99
N VAL A 84 -11.30 -17.75 -16.80
CA VAL A 84 -10.03 -17.07 -16.47
C VAL A 84 -8.98 -17.10 -17.57
N SER A 85 -9.18 -17.88 -18.64
CA SER A 85 -8.22 -17.92 -19.75
C SER A 85 -8.08 -16.54 -20.41
N PRO A 86 -6.86 -16.10 -20.80
CA PRO A 86 -6.66 -14.78 -21.40
C PRO A 86 -7.47 -14.56 -22.68
N LYS A 87 -7.77 -15.64 -23.41
CA LYS A 87 -8.61 -15.60 -24.63
C LYS A 87 -10.11 -15.53 -24.33
N SER A 88 -10.50 -15.74 -23.08
CA SER A 88 -11.91 -15.74 -22.69
C SER A 88 -12.43 -14.32 -22.49
N PRO A 89 -13.56 -13.97 -23.10
CA PRO A 89 -14.18 -12.66 -22.93
C PRO A 89 -14.44 -12.33 -21.46
N GLY A 90 -13.91 -11.19 -21.01
CA GLY A 90 -14.08 -10.73 -19.63
C GLY A 90 -13.20 -11.44 -18.60
N SER A 91 -12.19 -12.21 -19.01
CA SER A 91 -11.10 -12.62 -18.10
C SER A 91 -10.25 -11.40 -17.71
N LEU A 92 -9.70 -11.41 -16.50
CA LEU A 92 -8.79 -10.35 -16.05
C LEU A 92 -7.50 -10.37 -16.86
N ALA A 93 -6.96 -11.56 -17.13
CA ALA A 93 -5.74 -11.71 -17.91
C ALA A 93 -5.91 -11.17 -19.33
N GLY A 94 -7.06 -11.39 -19.96
CA GLY A 94 -7.40 -10.78 -21.26
C GLY A 94 -7.50 -9.26 -21.16
N ALA A 95 -8.19 -8.74 -20.15
CA ALA A 95 -8.31 -7.29 -19.94
C ALA A 95 -6.94 -6.62 -19.71
N LEU A 96 -6.05 -7.22 -18.91
CA LEU A 96 -4.70 -6.73 -18.67
C LEU A 96 -3.81 -6.81 -19.92
N TYR A 97 -4.00 -7.84 -20.74
CA TYR A 97 -3.31 -7.99 -22.02
C TYR A 97 -3.74 -6.92 -23.03
N GLU A 98 -5.03 -6.59 -23.10
CA GLU A 98 -5.59 -5.59 -24.02
C GLU A 98 -5.29 -4.16 -23.58
N ALA A 99 -5.32 -3.88 -22.27
CA ALA A 99 -5.27 -2.52 -21.75
C ALA A 99 -3.87 -1.90 -21.71
N SER A 100 -2.79 -2.68 -21.84
CA SER A 100 -1.47 -2.23 -21.39
C SER A 100 -0.41 -2.09 -22.49
N PRO A 101 0.19 -0.88 -22.65
CA PRO A 101 1.54 -0.76 -23.20
C PRO A 101 2.63 -1.28 -22.23
N ARG A 102 2.35 -1.35 -20.91
CA ARG A 102 3.28 -1.77 -19.83
C ARG A 102 3.28 -3.26 -19.51
N ARG A 103 2.64 -4.09 -20.34
CA ARG A 103 2.54 -5.56 -20.19
C ARG A 103 2.24 -6.04 -18.76
N LEU A 104 1.25 -5.43 -18.10
CA LEU A 104 0.76 -5.82 -16.76
C LEU A 104 0.44 -7.31 -16.64
N TYR A 105 0.18 -7.96 -17.77
CA TYR A 105 0.14 -9.40 -17.89
C TYR A 105 1.03 -9.87 -19.04
N GLU A 106 2.04 -10.69 -18.72
CA GLU A 106 2.74 -11.53 -19.67
C GLU A 106 2.50 -12.99 -19.30
N ARG A 107 2.08 -13.79 -20.29
CA ARG A 107 1.88 -15.21 -20.09
C ARG A 107 3.21 -15.87 -19.74
N ARG A 108 3.29 -16.47 -18.55
CA ARG A 108 4.50 -17.16 -18.11
C ARG A 108 4.55 -18.59 -18.66
N PRO A 109 5.74 -19.10 -19.04
CA PRO A 109 5.91 -20.51 -19.34
C PRO A 109 5.43 -21.36 -18.16
N GLY A 110 4.55 -22.34 -18.43
CA GLY A 110 4.00 -23.22 -17.39
C GLY A 110 2.88 -22.62 -16.54
N GLU A 111 2.40 -21.40 -16.84
CA GLU A 111 1.26 -20.81 -16.13
C GLU A 111 0.01 -21.69 -16.24
N ARG A 112 -0.56 -22.02 -15.09
CA ARG A 112 -1.73 -22.88 -14.97
C ARG A 112 -2.98 -22.00 -14.86
N VAL A 113 -4.12 -22.57 -15.26
CA VAL A 113 -5.43 -21.93 -15.08
C VAL A 113 -5.72 -21.57 -13.61
N LEU A 114 -5.15 -22.34 -12.68
CA LEU A 114 -5.25 -22.06 -11.24
C LEU A 114 -4.50 -20.78 -10.86
N ASP A 115 -3.35 -20.51 -11.48
CA ASP A 115 -2.56 -19.31 -11.21
C ASP A 115 -3.32 -18.04 -11.66
N LEU A 116 -4.01 -18.12 -12.81
CA LEU A 116 -4.92 -17.07 -13.30
C LEU A 116 -6.12 -16.86 -12.36
N LEU A 117 -6.72 -17.95 -11.88
CA LEU A 117 -7.83 -17.89 -10.92
C LEU A 117 -7.39 -17.26 -9.59
N ILE A 118 -6.19 -17.60 -9.10
CA ILE A 118 -5.61 -16.98 -7.89
C ILE A 118 -5.47 -15.47 -8.09
N GLY A 119 -4.95 -15.04 -9.25
CA GLY A 119 -4.85 -13.62 -9.59
C GLY A 119 -6.19 -12.89 -9.55
N GLU A 120 -7.22 -13.44 -10.20
CA GLU A 120 -8.58 -12.88 -10.17
C GLU A 120 -9.20 -12.88 -8.76
N THR A 121 -8.95 -13.94 -7.98
CA THR A 121 -9.47 -14.09 -6.61
C THR A 121 -8.83 -13.08 -5.65
N LYS A 122 -7.53 -12.77 -5.83
CA LYS A 122 -6.85 -11.70 -5.09
C LYS A 122 -7.49 -10.34 -5.37
N VAL A 123 -7.76 -10.02 -6.63
CA VAL A 123 -8.47 -8.79 -6.99
C VAL A 123 -9.86 -8.75 -6.37
N TRP A 124 -10.61 -9.85 -6.46
CA TRP A 124 -11.97 -9.93 -5.91
C TRP A 124 -12.00 -9.72 -4.39
N SER A 125 -11.14 -10.41 -3.64
CA SER A 125 -11.07 -10.29 -2.18
C SER A 125 -10.55 -8.94 -1.72
N TYR A 126 -9.65 -8.31 -2.49
CA TYR A 126 -9.12 -6.98 -2.21
C TYR A 126 -10.11 -5.85 -2.49
N TRP A 127 -11.13 -6.10 -3.33
CA TRP A 127 -11.97 -5.04 -3.89
C TRP A 127 -12.68 -4.18 -2.83
N ALA A 128 -13.22 -4.78 -1.76
CA ALA A 128 -13.88 -4.03 -0.69
C ALA A 128 -12.91 -3.09 0.05
N HIS A 129 -11.65 -3.52 0.25
CA HIS A 129 -10.61 -2.68 0.85
C HIS A 129 -10.27 -1.50 -0.06
N ARG A 130 -10.18 -1.75 -1.38
CA ARG A 130 -9.97 -0.71 -2.39
C ARG A 130 -11.12 0.31 -2.43
N GLU A 131 -12.37 -0.15 -2.41
CA GLU A 131 -13.54 0.74 -2.39
C GLU A 131 -13.54 1.62 -1.14
N GLY A 132 -13.34 1.03 0.05
CA GLY A 132 -13.27 1.78 1.30
C GLY A 132 -12.13 2.80 1.33
N TRP A 133 -10.95 2.43 0.82
CA TRP A 133 -9.82 3.34 0.65
C TRP A 133 -10.16 4.52 -0.27
N ARG A 134 -10.77 4.26 -1.42
CA ARG A 134 -11.14 5.31 -2.39
C ARG A 134 -12.19 6.27 -1.85
N THR A 135 -13.24 5.74 -1.20
CA THR A 135 -14.23 6.58 -0.52
C THR A 135 -13.56 7.48 0.51
N ALA A 136 -12.60 6.96 1.29
CA ALA A 136 -11.85 7.77 2.25
C ALA A 136 -10.99 8.86 1.56
N LEU A 137 -10.38 8.59 0.41
CA LEU A 137 -9.66 9.61 -0.36
C LEU A 137 -10.59 10.72 -0.87
N ASP A 138 -11.79 10.36 -1.36
CA ASP A 138 -12.79 11.32 -1.84
C ASP A 138 -13.36 12.17 -0.69
N ASP A 139 -13.74 11.55 0.42
CA ASP A 139 -14.30 12.22 1.60
C ASP A 139 -13.31 13.21 2.23
N LEU A 140 -12.02 12.88 2.19
CA LEU A 140 -10.94 13.73 2.67
C LEU A 140 -10.39 14.68 1.60
N ALA A 141 -10.95 14.64 0.38
CA ALA A 141 -10.48 15.41 -0.78
C ALA A 141 -8.96 15.32 -0.99
N VAL A 142 -8.37 14.14 -0.80
CA VAL A 142 -6.92 13.93 -0.93
C VAL A 142 -6.48 14.19 -2.37
N THR A 143 -5.57 15.15 -2.54
CA THR A 143 -4.94 15.47 -3.83
C THR A 143 -3.47 15.10 -3.90
N ASP A 144 -2.85 14.74 -2.78
CA ASP A 144 -1.45 14.35 -2.70
C ASP A 144 -1.25 12.86 -3.04
N PRO A 145 -0.51 12.52 -4.12
CA PRO A 145 -0.19 11.14 -4.47
C PRO A 145 0.59 10.40 -3.39
N TRP A 146 1.43 11.10 -2.60
CA TRP A 146 2.19 10.48 -1.53
C TRP A 146 1.30 10.00 -0.39
N LEU A 147 0.40 10.86 0.10
CA LEU A 147 -0.61 10.46 1.08
C LEU A 147 -1.49 9.30 0.58
N ALA A 148 -1.89 9.33 -0.70
CA ALA A 148 -2.65 8.23 -1.31
C ALA A 148 -1.83 6.92 -1.36
N ALA A 149 -0.55 6.99 -1.70
CA ALA A 149 0.32 5.82 -1.80
C ALA A 149 0.65 5.21 -0.43
N THR A 150 0.92 6.05 0.58
CA THR A 150 1.17 5.58 1.96
C THR A 150 -0.08 4.95 2.58
N SER A 151 -1.28 5.46 2.27
CA SER A 151 -2.54 4.83 2.69
C SER A 151 -2.82 3.53 1.94
N LEU A 152 -2.52 3.44 0.64
CA LEU A 152 -2.60 2.20 -0.14
C LEU A 152 -1.75 1.06 0.48
N VAL A 153 -0.53 1.36 0.93
CA VAL A 153 0.32 0.38 1.63
C VAL A 153 -0.37 -0.20 2.87
N ARG A 154 -1.06 0.64 3.66
CA ARG A 154 -1.79 0.20 4.85
C ARG A 154 -3.00 -0.66 4.48
N VAL A 155 -3.74 -0.28 3.45
CA VAL A 155 -4.92 -0.99 2.95
C VAL A 155 -4.53 -2.37 2.43
N LEU A 156 -3.43 -2.47 1.68
CA LEU A 156 -2.89 -3.75 1.21
C LEU A 156 -2.41 -4.63 2.36
N ALA A 157 -1.72 -4.05 3.35
CA ALA A 157 -1.28 -4.79 4.53
C ALA A 157 -2.46 -5.35 5.34
N ASP A 158 -3.53 -4.56 5.52
CA ASP A 158 -4.76 -4.98 6.18
C ASP A 158 -5.45 -6.12 5.42
N TRP A 159 -5.62 -5.99 4.09
CA TRP A 159 -6.12 -7.09 3.25
C TRP A 159 -5.27 -8.35 3.39
N ALA A 160 -3.94 -8.23 3.36
CA ALA A 160 -3.05 -9.38 3.43
C ALA A 160 -3.24 -10.16 4.73
N VAL A 161 -3.42 -9.46 5.86
CA VAL A 161 -3.70 -10.05 7.17
C VAL A 161 -5.06 -10.78 7.19
N GLN A 162 -6.10 -10.14 6.66
CA GLN A 162 -7.47 -10.70 6.65
C GLN A 162 -7.62 -11.87 5.67
N ALA A 163 -6.95 -11.82 4.53
CA ALA A 163 -6.98 -12.83 3.47
C ALA A 163 -5.70 -13.71 3.46
N ARG A 164 -5.13 -14.00 4.63
CA ARG A 164 -3.81 -14.63 4.79
C ARG A 164 -3.57 -15.85 3.88
N PRO A 165 -4.45 -16.88 3.83
CA PRO A 165 -4.20 -18.06 2.99
C PRO A 165 -4.04 -17.72 1.50
N LEU A 166 -4.80 -16.73 1.02
CA LEU A 166 -4.74 -16.27 -0.36
C LEU A 166 -3.53 -15.34 -0.58
N ALA A 167 -3.22 -14.48 0.38
CA ALA A 167 -2.12 -13.53 0.29
C ALA A 167 -0.76 -14.25 0.14
N VAL A 168 -0.51 -15.34 0.89
CA VAL A 168 0.74 -16.13 0.79
C VAL A 168 0.88 -16.87 -0.53
N THR A 169 -0.23 -17.24 -1.18
CA THR A 169 -0.22 -17.99 -2.44
C THR A 169 0.48 -17.20 -3.54
N ALA A 170 1.17 -17.89 -4.45
CA ALA A 170 1.95 -17.29 -5.53
C ALA A 170 3.05 -16.33 -5.02
N GLY A 171 3.72 -16.70 -3.93
CA GLY A 171 4.92 -16.01 -3.45
C GLY A 171 4.68 -14.60 -2.91
N PHE A 172 3.53 -14.38 -2.26
CA PHE A 172 3.13 -13.06 -1.72
C PHE A 172 2.84 -12.00 -2.79
N ALA A 173 2.61 -12.38 -4.06
CA ALA A 173 2.27 -11.44 -5.11
C ALA A 173 1.01 -10.62 -4.73
N PRO A 174 1.02 -9.28 -4.88
CA PRO A 174 -0.11 -8.42 -4.54
C PRO A 174 -1.28 -8.60 -5.52
N PRO A 175 -2.50 -8.13 -5.19
CA PRO A 175 -3.58 -7.98 -6.15
C PRO A 175 -3.18 -7.04 -7.27
N ALA A 176 -3.49 -7.39 -8.53
CA ALA A 176 -3.16 -6.55 -9.69
C ALA A 176 -3.76 -5.14 -9.59
N ALA A 177 -4.93 -4.99 -8.94
CA ALA A 177 -5.53 -3.68 -8.66
C ALA A 177 -4.59 -2.76 -7.87
N ALA A 178 -3.94 -3.26 -6.82
CA ALA A 178 -3.04 -2.46 -5.99
C ALA A 178 -1.76 -2.05 -6.76
N VAL A 179 -1.30 -2.91 -7.68
CA VAL A 179 -0.17 -2.60 -8.57
C VAL A 179 -0.53 -1.47 -9.52
N GLU A 180 -1.68 -1.55 -10.21
CA GLU A 180 -2.16 -0.48 -11.08
C GLU A 180 -2.43 0.81 -10.32
N ASP A 181 -3.04 0.73 -9.14
CA ASP A 181 -3.32 1.90 -8.31
C ASP A 181 -2.02 2.62 -7.92
N LEU A 182 -0.96 1.89 -7.54
CA LEU A 182 0.33 2.52 -7.21
C LEU A 182 1.05 3.07 -8.44
N LEU A 183 0.95 2.41 -9.60
CA LEU A 183 1.47 2.95 -10.87
C LEU A 183 0.78 4.25 -11.26
N ALA A 184 -0.55 4.31 -11.17
CA ALA A 184 -1.32 5.51 -11.46
C ALA A 184 -0.94 6.67 -10.53
N LEU A 185 -0.70 6.38 -9.24
CA LEU A 185 -0.20 7.38 -8.29
C LEU A 185 1.22 7.84 -8.60
N ALA A 186 2.09 6.93 -9.05
CA ALA A 186 3.45 7.28 -9.47
C ALA A 186 3.47 8.16 -10.71
N ASP A 187 2.62 7.85 -11.70
CA ASP A 187 2.45 8.68 -12.89
C ASP A 187 1.88 10.07 -12.53
N ALA A 188 0.94 10.14 -11.58
CA ALA A 188 0.36 11.39 -11.11
C ALA A 188 1.37 12.28 -10.33
N ALA A 189 2.37 11.68 -9.68
CA ALA A 189 3.44 12.40 -8.99
C ALA A 189 4.45 13.05 -9.95
N GLY A 190 4.38 12.73 -11.25
CA GLY A 190 5.26 13.28 -12.29
C GLY A 190 6.52 12.44 -12.53
N PRO A 191 7.29 12.77 -13.58
CA PRO A 191 8.43 11.97 -13.99
C PRO A 191 9.54 12.00 -12.93
N VAL A 192 9.87 10.83 -12.37
CA VAL A 192 11.09 10.65 -11.60
C VAL A 192 12.27 10.81 -12.56
N SER A 193 13.10 11.84 -12.38
CA SER A 193 14.37 11.96 -13.12
C SER A 193 15.32 10.84 -12.68
N ARG A 194 15.17 9.66 -13.28
CA ARG A 194 16.06 8.53 -13.05
C ARG A 194 17.26 8.64 -13.97
N VAL A 195 18.28 9.35 -13.47
CA VAL A 195 19.61 9.36 -14.09
C VAL A 195 20.25 8.00 -13.81
N GLY A 196 20.19 7.05 -14.75
CA GLY A 196 21.14 5.94 -14.78
C GLY A 196 20.65 4.50 -14.99
N ALA A 197 19.38 4.21 -15.29
CA ALA A 197 18.96 2.84 -15.58
C ALA A 197 19.04 2.54 -17.09
N GLY A 198 19.76 1.47 -17.45
CA GLY A 198 20.05 1.05 -18.83
C GLY A 198 18.82 0.66 -19.66
N GLN A 199 19.10 0.27 -20.92
CA GLN A 199 18.22 0.07 -22.10
C GLN A 199 17.04 -0.94 -21.97
N GLY A 200 16.26 -0.90 -20.88
CA GLY A 200 14.90 -1.46 -20.83
C GLY A 200 13.88 -0.42 -21.27
N THR A 201 12.72 -0.85 -21.77
CA THR A 201 11.55 0.03 -21.88
C THR A 201 11.24 0.58 -20.47
N PRO A 202 11.21 1.90 -20.28
CA PRO A 202 11.15 2.51 -18.94
C PRO A 202 9.94 2.05 -18.10
N ASP A 203 8.87 1.63 -18.78
CA ASP A 203 7.64 1.14 -18.17
C ASP A 203 7.77 -0.23 -17.48
N ASP A 204 8.61 -1.15 -17.99
CA ASP A 204 8.72 -2.50 -17.43
C ASP A 204 9.51 -2.50 -16.11
N GLY A 205 10.50 -1.61 -16.00
CA GLY A 205 11.28 -1.44 -14.78
C GLY A 205 10.43 -0.93 -13.62
N GLN A 206 9.59 0.07 -13.87
CA GLN A 206 8.70 0.63 -12.85
C GLN A 206 7.65 -0.39 -12.39
N LEU A 207 7.07 -1.17 -13.32
CA LEU A 207 6.15 -2.25 -12.98
C LEU A 207 6.80 -3.30 -12.07
N ALA A 208 8.02 -3.72 -12.38
CA ALA A 208 8.75 -4.69 -11.58
C ALA A 208 9.05 -4.15 -10.16
N GLU A 209 9.48 -2.89 -10.04
CA GLU A 209 9.73 -2.23 -8.76
C GLU A 209 8.45 -2.09 -7.90
N VAL A 210 7.34 -1.63 -8.49
CA VAL A 210 6.05 -1.54 -7.81
C VAL A 210 5.60 -2.91 -7.32
N THR A 211 5.70 -3.94 -8.19
CA THR A 211 5.33 -5.31 -7.83
C THR A 211 6.20 -5.85 -6.70
N ALA A 212 7.51 -5.61 -6.75
CA ALA A 212 8.45 -6.02 -5.71
C ALA A 212 8.16 -5.33 -4.37
N LEU A 213 7.88 -4.02 -4.40
CA LEU A 213 7.50 -3.24 -3.22
C LEU A 213 6.24 -3.79 -2.57
N LEU A 214 5.17 -3.96 -3.33
CA LEU A 214 3.88 -4.44 -2.81
C LEU A 214 3.92 -5.92 -2.40
N THR A 215 4.80 -6.72 -3.02
CA THR A 215 5.13 -8.08 -2.54
C THR A 215 5.80 -8.01 -1.17
N LYS A 216 6.75 -7.09 -0.98
CA LYS A 216 7.39 -6.86 0.33
C LYS A 216 6.40 -6.36 1.38
N VAL A 217 5.45 -5.49 1.03
CA VAL A 217 4.34 -5.07 1.91
C VAL A 217 3.56 -6.30 2.39
N THR A 218 3.10 -7.13 1.45
CA THR A 218 2.32 -8.35 1.74
C THR A 218 3.10 -9.32 2.62
N ARG A 219 4.38 -9.56 2.32
CA ARG A 219 5.25 -10.43 3.12
C ARG A 219 5.50 -9.87 4.52
N THR A 220 5.75 -8.57 4.64
CA THR A 220 6.03 -7.91 5.92
C THR A 220 4.81 -7.92 6.83
N ALA A 221 3.61 -7.66 6.28
CA ALA A 221 2.35 -7.72 7.01
C ALA A 221 2.06 -9.12 7.60
N LEU A 222 2.55 -10.17 6.93
CA LEU A 222 2.37 -11.57 7.33
C LEU A 222 3.55 -12.17 8.12
N GLY A 223 4.60 -11.39 8.37
CA GLY A 223 5.80 -11.83 9.06
C GLY A 223 5.53 -12.30 10.49
N SER A 224 6.36 -13.25 10.96
CA SER A 224 6.22 -13.98 12.23
C SER A 224 6.20 -13.09 13.49
N GLY A 225 6.59 -11.83 13.38
CA GLY A 225 6.65 -10.89 14.51
C GLY A 225 5.34 -10.16 14.83
N GLY A 226 4.23 -10.43 14.12
CA GLY A 226 2.97 -9.71 14.37
C GLY A 226 3.10 -8.20 14.17
N ILE A 227 3.99 -7.79 13.25
CA ILE A 227 4.20 -6.41 12.86
C ILE A 227 2.88 -5.93 12.23
N GLY A 228 2.02 -5.31 13.05
CA GLY A 228 0.71 -4.88 12.61
C GLY A 228 0.79 -3.93 11.40
N PRO A 229 -0.31 -3.75 10.64
CA PRO A 229 -0.34 -2.91 9.43
C PRO A 229 0.29 -1.52 9.59
N GLY A 230 0.23 -0.95 10.81
CA GLY A 230 0.82 0.35 11.12
C GLY A 230 2.35 0.44 11.05
N LEU A 231 3.07 -0.68 11.12
CA LEU A 231 4.54 -0.71 11.07
C LEU A 231 5.09 -1.05 9.67
N VAL A 232 4.26 -1.62 8.80
CA VAL A 232 4.67 -2.01 7.44
C VAL A 232 5.18 -0.81 6.64
N LEU A 233 4.53 0.35 6.80
CA LEU A 233 4.94 1.58 6.12
C LEU A 233 6.40 1.96 6.45
N GLY A 234 6.82 1.83 7.70
CA GLY A 234 8.20 2.13 8.09
C GLY A 234 9.23 1.24 7.39
N ALA A 235 8.89 -0.03 7.12
CA ALA A 235 9.77 -0.99 6.46
C ALA A 235 9.90 -0.79 4.94
N VAL A 236 8.94 -0.08 4.32
CA VAL A 236 8.88 0.15 2.87
C VAL A 236 8.97 1.63 2.48
N HIS A 237 9.07 2.53 3.46
CA HIS A 237 9.01 3.97 3.25
C HIS A 237 10.03 4.49 2.24
N GLN A 238 11.29 4.07 2.36
CA GLN A 238 12.36 4.53 1.45
C GLN A 238 12.12 4.08 0.00
N GLU A 239 11.67 2.84 -0.19
CA GLU A 239 11.36 2.29 -1.52
C GLU A 239 10.12 2.97 -2.11
N LEU A 240 9.09 3.23 -1.28
CA LEU A 240 7.91 3.98 -1.71
C LEU A 240 8.27 5.43 -2.09
N ALA A 241 9.14 6.09 -1.33
CA ALA A 241 9.60 7.46 -1.61
C ALA A 241 10.42 7.54 -2.90
N ALA A 242 11.13 6.47 -3.26
CA ALA A 242 11.85 6.39 -4.53
C ALA A 242 10.90 6.21 -5.74
N LEU A 243 9.71 5.66 -5.52
CA LEU A 243 8.68 5.48 -6.57
C LEU A 243 7.79 6.71 -6.73
N ILE A 244 7.40 7.32 -5.62
CA ILE A 244 6.53 8.48 -5.56
C ILE A 244 7.40 9.66 -5.14
N THR A 245 8.00 10.35 -6.11
CA THR A 245 8.68 11.63 -5.84
C THR A 245 7.64 12.68 -5.49
N ALA A 246 7.22 12.71 -4.23
CA ALA A 246 6.71 13.95 -3.67
C ALA A 246 7.92 14.85 -3.37
N PRO A 247 7.84 16.17 -3.65
CA PRO A 247 8.71 17.10 -2.96
C PRO A 247 8.54 16.83 -1.46
N PRO A 248 9.64 16.77 -0.67
CA PRO A 248 9.48 16.58 0.77
C PRO A 248 8.53 17.68 1.26
N PRO A 249 7.49 17.34 2.03
CA PRO A 249 6.63 18.36 2.61
C PRO A 249 7.54 19.32 3.33
N THR A 250 7.37 20.61 3.04
CA THR A 250 8.19 21.61 3.70
C THR A 250 8.01 21.43 5.21
N PRO A 251 9.05 21.65 6.04
CA PRO A 251 8.93 21.49 7.49
C PRO A 251 7.71 22.23 8.07
N ALA A 252 7.30 23.33 7.44
CA ALA A 252 6.11 24.09 7.77
C ALA A 252 4.79 23.31 7.51
N GLU A 253 4.67 22.60 6.40
CA GLU A 253 3.49 21.77 6.07
C GLU A 253 3.36 20.60 7.04
N VAL A 254 4.46 19.89 7.32
CA VAL A 254 4.46 18.77 8.30
C VAL A 254 4.05 19.26 9.68
N THR A 255 4.57 20.42 10.09
CA THR A 255 4.24 21.02 11.39
C THR A 255 2.78 21.44 11.44
N THR A 256 2.26 22.04 10.36
CA THR A 256 0.86 22.48 10.29
C THR A 256 -0.11 21.29 10.31
N GLU A 257 0.16 20.24 9.54
CA GLU A 257 -0.65 19.02 9.54
C GLU A 257 -0.61 18.30 10.90
N ALA A 258 0.57 18.23 11.52
CA ALA A 258 0.70 17.66 12.86
C ALA A 258 -0.10 18.46 13.90
N ILE A 259 -0.05 19.79 13.83
CA ILE A 259 -0.85 20.68 14.70
C ILE A 259 -2.34 20.48 14.46
N ASP A 260 -2.80 20.42 13.21
CA ASP A 260 -4.21 20.24 12.89
C ASP A 260 -4.74 18.88 13.37
N LEU A 261 -3.95 17.82 13.18
CA LEU A 261 -4.28 16.48 13.68
C LEU A 261 -4.36 16.43 15.20
N LEU A 262 -3.39 17.03 15.90
CA LEU A 262 -3.41 17.13 17.36
C LEU A 262 -4.60 17.95 17.86
N THR A 263 -4.91 19.07 17.20
CA THR A 263 -6.06 19.93 17.52
C THR A 263 -7.39 19.22 17.26
N ARG A 264 -7.48 18.40 16.22
CA ARG A 264 -8.67 17.56 15.96
C ARG A 264 -8.82 16.47 17.01
N LEU A 265 -7.72 15.82 17.40
CA LEU A 265 -7.71 14.80 18.43
C LEU A 265 -8.12 15.37 19.79
N GLU A 266 -7.62 16.56 20.15
CA GLU A 266 -8.00 17.30 21.35
C GLU A 266 -9.51 17.60 21.39
N ARG A 267 -10.10 18.02 20.27
CA ARG A 267 -11.56 18.27 20.18
C ARG A 267 -12.40 17.00 20.31
N LEU A 268 -11.92 15.87 19.81
CA LEU A 268 -12.67 14.60 19.80
C LEU A 268 -12.55 13.83 21.12
N LEU A 269 -11.43 13.96 21.83
CA LEU A 269 -11.14 13.21 23.05
C LEU A 269 -12.23 13.31 24.14
N PRO A 270 -12.81 14.48 24.46
CA PRO A 270 -13.86 14.59 25.47
C PRO A 270 -15.11 13.76 25.17
N GLY A 271 -15.42 13.54 23.89
CA GLY A 271 -16.60 12.78 23.44
C GLY A 271 -16.42 11.26 23.50
N LEU A 272 -15.20 10.77 23.73
CA LEU A 272 -14.92 9.32 23.76
C LEU A 272 -15.18 8.71 25.16
N PRO A 273 -15.68 7.47 25.25
CA PRO A 273 -15.79 6.75 26.52
C PRO A 273 -14.43 6.61 27.23
N ALA A 274 -14.43 6.59 28.57
CA ALA A 274 -13.21 6.52 29.36
C ALA A 274 -12.30 5.33 29.01
N GLN A 275 -12.87 4.17 28.71
CA GLN A 275 -12.13 2.97 28.29
C GLN A 275 -11.45 3.15 26.93
N ALA A 276 -12.10 3.84 25.98
CA ALA A 276 -11.51 4.13 24.68
C ALA A 276 -10.38 5.15 24.80
N ARG A 277 -10.54 6.17 25.66
CA ARG A 277 -9.47 7.12 25.97
C ARG A 277 -8.26 6.43 26.59
N ALA A 278 -8.45 5.54 27.56
CA ALA A 278 -7.36 4.79 28.19
C ALA A 278 -6.57 3.96 27.17
N ARG A 279 -7.27 3.20 26.30
CA ARG A 279 -6.62 2.43 25.21
C ARG A 279 -5.83 3.33 24.26
N MET A 280 -6.41 4.46 23.85
CA MET A 280 -5.71 5.42 23.00
C MET A 280 -4.47 6.01 23.67
N THR A 281 -4.54 6.33 24.96
CA THR A 281 -3.39 6.82 25.73
C THR A 281 -2.29 5.76 25.79
N ASP A 282 -2.62 4.51 26.11
CA ASP A 282 -1.65 3.42 26.20
C ASP A 282 -0.94 3.16 24.85
N GLU A 283 -1.65 3.31 23.73
CA GLU A 283 -1.08 3.14 22.40
C GLU A 283 -0.30 4.36 21.87
N LEU A 284 -0.83 5.58 22.05
CA LEU A 284 -0.27 6.79 21.45
C LEU A 284 0.85 7.41 22.30
N ALA A 285 0.75 7.35 23.63
CA ALA A 285 1.73 7.98 24.51
C ALA A 285 3.18 7.50 24.29
N PRO A 286 3.49 6.19 24.17
CA PRO A 286 4.87 5.75 23.91
C PRO A 286 5.37 6.21 22.53
N ARG A 287 4.49 6.27 21.52
CA ARG A 287 4.83 6.69 20.15
C ARG A 287 5.12 8.19 20.07
N LEU A 288 4.28 9.02 20.71
CA LEU A 288 4.48 10.46 20.82
C LEU A 288 5.77 10.78 21.59
N ARG A 289 6.03 10.09 22.71
CA ARG A 289 7.28 10.26 23.46
C ARG A 289 8.51 9.93 22.62
N ALA A 290 8.49 8.80 21.90
CA ALA A 290 9.59 8.42 21.02
C ALA A 290 9.78 9.42 19.86
N PHE A 291 8.70 9.97 19.32
CA PHE A 291 8.75 11.00 18.28
C PHE A 291 9.34 12.32 18.79
N LEU A 292 8.86 12.80 19.94
CA LEU A 292 9.37 14.01 20.60
C LEU A 292 10.86 13.86 20.97
N ALA A 293 11.30 12.69 21.43
CA ALA A 293 12.70 12.42 21.70
C ALA A 293 13.58 12.49 20.43
N LYS A 294 13.06 12.06 19.29
CA LYS A 294 13.76 12.20 17.99
C LYS A 294 13.82 13.66 17.52
N LEU A 295 12.75 14.42 17.73
CA LEU A 295 12.70 15.86 17.40
C LEU A 295 13.60 16.70 18.31
N ALA A 296 13.75 16.32 19.57
CA ALA A 296 14.69 16.95 20.49
C ALA A 296 16.17 16.75 20.07
N GLY A 297 16.42 15.82 19.14
CA GLY A 297 17.74 15.43 18.67
C GLY A 297 18.60 14.79 19.77
N PRO A 298 19.74 14.18 19.42
CA PRO A 298 20.84 14.02 20.37
C PRO A 298 21.44 15.40 20.62
N GLY A 299 20.74 16.24 21.37
CA GLY A 299 21.26 17.52 21.82
C GLY A 299 22.42 17.27 22.79
N THR A 300 23.65 17.42 22.31
CA THR A 300 24.70 18.20 22.98
C THR A 300 24.83 18.00 24.50
N ALA A 301 24.79 16.75 24.97
CA ALA A 301 25.13 16.40 26.34
C ALA A 301 26.57 15.86 26.38
N ALA A 302 27.57 16.76 26.30
CA ALA A 302 28.92 16.67 26.89
C ALA A 302 29.88 17.70 26.26
N GLN A 303 29.64 18.99 26.46
CA GLN A 303 30.71 19.98 26.43
C GLN A 303 30.39 21.08 27.43
N GLY A 304 30.37 20.70 28.71
CA GLY A 304 30.29 21.61 29.85
C GLY A 304 31.29 21.16 30.92
N ASP A 305 32.11 22.11 31.36
CA ASP A 305 32.99 22.12 32.54
C ASP A 305 34.49 21.82 32.35
N GLN A 306 35.20 22.83 31.86
CA GLN A 306 36.40 23.32 32.56
C GLN A 306 36.13 24.72 33.11
N PHE A 307 35.52 24.78 34.30
CA PHE A 307 35.65 25.90 35.21
C PHE A 307 37.09 25.92 35.74
N GLY A 308 37.89 26.90 35.32
CA GLY A 308 39.14 27.26 35.99
C GLY A 308 38.85 28.04 37.27
N PRO A 309 39.64 27.87 38.36
CA PRO A 309 39.36 28.50 39.64
C PRO A 309 39.81 29.97 39.68
N PRO A 310 39.29 30.77 40.65
CA PRO A 310 39.63 32.17 40.82
C PRO A 310 40.96 32.30 41.58
N GLY A 311 41.83 33.19 41.13
CA GLY A 311 43.08 33.54 41.80
C GLY A 311 43.26 35.05 41.85
N ASP A 312 42.65 35.68 42.83
CA ASP A 312 42.99 37.03 43.30
C ASP A 312 44.30 36.97 44.10
N GLY A 313 45.20 37.95 43.89
CA GLY A 313 46.42 38.05 44.68
C GLY A 313 47.42 39.10 44.21
N GLU A 314 47.13 40.37 44.54
CA GLU A 314 48.05 41.43 44.97
C GLU A 314 49.32 41.81 44.14
N ARG A 315 49.35 43.10 43.75
CA ARG A 315 50.57 43.88 43.48
C ARG A 315 51.34 44.14 44.78
N PRO A 316 52.67 44.37 44.73
CA PRO A 316 53.14 45.76 44.74
C PRO A 316 54.37 46.02 43.86
N GLY A 317 54.51 47.27 43.43
CA GLY A 317 55.61 47.71 42.57
C GLY A 317 56.96 47.80 43.27
N ARG A 318 58.01 47.96 42.47
CA ARG A 318 59.23 48.66 42.90
C ARG A 318 59.94 49.33 41.71
N LEU A 319 60.45 50.50 42.05
CA LEU A 319 61.22 51.47 41.29
C LEU A 319 62.47 50.88 40.62
N GLY A 320 62.97 51.56 39.58
CA GLY A 320 64.24 51.31 38.89
C GLY A 320 65.48 51.41 39.80
N PRO A 321 66.69 51.29 39.22
CA PRO A 321 67.26 52.44 38.52
C PRO A 321 68.10 52.12 37.26
N GLU A 322 68.39 53.21 36.55
CA GLU A 322 69.59 53.55 35.77
C GLU A 322 70.74 52.53 35.65
N GLY A 323 71.38 52.52 34.46
CA GLY A 323 72.84 52.53 34.42
C GLY A 323 73.52 51.63 33.37
N ALA A 324 73.88 52.24 32.25
CA ALA A 324 75.15 52.10 31.52
C ALA A 324 75.71 50.69 31.16
N ARG A 325 75.75 50.38 29.86
CA ARG A 325 76.94 50.54 28.99
C ARG A 325 76.59 50.26 27.54
#